data_AF-A0A7C3JXP0-F1
#
_entry.id   AF-A0A7C3JXP0-F1
#
_cell.length_a   1.000
_cell.length_b   1.000
_cell.length_c   1.000
_cell.angle_alpha   90.00
_cell.angle_beta   90.00
_cell.angle_gamma   90.00
#
_symmetry.space_group_name_H-M   'P 1'
#
loop_
_entity.id
_entity.type
_entity.pdbx_description
1 polymer ?
#
loop_
_entity_poly.entity_id
_entity_poly.type
_entity_poly.pdbx_seq_one_letter_code
_entity_poly.pdbx_strand_id
1 'polypeptide(L)'
;MDALLQWSRETLASCRRPFGIDFFDLSLTIVDSRHRLQTLSARRLRPIALYAGDLADQIARHLEQALSNREPEGEVRVSAELFSWGDAAHAALPQT
;
A
#
# COMPACT_ATOMS: atom_id res chain seq x y z
N MET A 1 10.37 0.80 -5.69
CA MET A 1 8.97 0.83 -6.17
C MET A 1 8.51 -0.57 -6.55
N ASP A 2 9.23 -1.26 -7.45
CA ASP A 2 8.84 -2.58 -7.95
C ASP A 2 8.63 -3.63 -6.85
N ALA A 3 9.49 -3.65 -5.84
CA ALA A 3 9.36 -4.54 -4.69
C ALA A 3 8.04 -4.34 -3.91
N LEU A 4 7.56 -3.10 -3.77
CA LEU A 4 6.32 -2.79 -3.08
C LEU A 4 5.10 -3.24 -3.90
N LEU A 5 5.10 -2.97 -5.20
CA LEU A 5 4.02 -3.41 -6.09
C LEU A 5 3.98 -4.94 -6.17
N GLN A 6 5.14 -5.58 -6.23
CA GLN A 6 5.25 -7.03 -6.20
C GLN A 6 4.74 -7.60 -4.87
N TRP A 7 5.18 -7.08 -3.73
CA TRP A 7 4.68 -7.46 -2.42
C TRP A 7 3.17 -7.28 -2.31
N SER A 8 2.62 -6.18 -2.84
CA SER A 8 1.17 -5.92 -2.83
C SER A 8 0.40 -6.96 -3.66
N ARG A 9 0.94 -7.36 -4.82
CA ARG A 9 0.36 -8.41 -5.67
C ARG A 9 0.37 -9.77 -4.98
N GLU A 10 1.51 -10.15 -4.41
CA GLU A 10 1.67 -11.42 -3.70
C GLU A 10 0.77 -11.50 -2.47
N THR A 11 0.72 -10.42 -1.67
CA THR A 11 -0.14 -10.31 -0.50
C THR A 11 -1.61 -10.45 -0.90
N LEU A 12 -2.08 -9.67 -1.88
CA LEU A 12 -3.47 -9.71 -2.35
C LEU A 12 -3.85 -11.05 -3.03
N ALA A 13 -2.88 -11.78 -3.58
CA ALA A 13 -3.09 -13.11 -4.11
C ALA A 13 -3.39 -14.15 -3.02
N SER A 14 -2.86 -13.94 -1.81
CA SER A 14 -3.13 -14.78 -0.63
C SER A 14 -4.43 -14.45 0.12
N CYS A 15 -5.02 -13.28 -0.15
CA CYS A 15 -6.21 -12.79 0.53
C CYS A 15 -7.48 -13.53 0.08
N ARG A 16 -8.42 -13.71 1.01
CA ARG A 16 -9.74 -14.28 0.69
C ARG A 16 -10.62 -13.27 -0.05
N ARG A 17 -11.57 -13.78 -0.84
CA ARG A 17 -12.52 -12.98 -1.63
C ARG A 17 -13.96 -13.50 -1.49
N PRO A 18 -14.51 -13.58 -0.26
CA PRO A 18 -15.88 -14.03 -0.07
C PRO A 18 -16.85 -13.10 -0.82
N PHE A 19 -17.87 -13.67 -1.46
CA PHE A 19 -18.87 -12.93 -2.23
C PHE A 19 -18.30 -12.02 -3.34
N GLY A 20 -17.07 -12.30 -3.81
CA GLY A 20 -16.39 -11.47 -4.81
C GLY A 20 -15.84 -10.14 -4.28
N ILE A 21 -15.75 -9.97 -2.96
CA ILE A 21 -15.13 -8.78 -2.34
C ILE A 21 -13.62 -8.86 -2.55
N ASP A 22 -13.12 -8.09 -3.50
CA ASP A 22 -11.70 -8.03 -3.89
C ASP A 22 -11.06 -6.65 -3.65
N PHE A 23 -11.77 -5.78 -2.93
CA PHE A 23 -11.26 -4.46 -2.59
C PHE A 23 -10.10 -4.55 -1.59
N PHE A 24 -9.15 -3.64 -1.73
CA PHE A 24 -8.08 -3.43 -0.75
C PHE A 24 -7.78 -1.96 -0.55
N ASP A 25 -7.21 -1.64 0.60
CA ASP A 25 -6.59 -0.34 0.87
C ASP A 25 -5.07 -0.54 0.97
N LEU A 26 -4.30 0.41 0.45
CA LEU A 26 -2.85 0.44 0.55
C LEU A 26 -2.43 1.77 1.18
N SER A 27 -1.67 1.69 2.26
CA SER A 27 -1.06 2.86 2.89
C SER A 27 0.46 2.75 2.88
N LEU A 28 1.12 3.85 2.63
CA LEU A 28 2.56 4.00 2.74
C LEU A 28 2.86 5.10 3.75
N THR A 29 3.81 4.82 4.62
CA THR A 29 4.34 5.80 5.57
C THR A 29 5.83 5.93 5.33
N ILE A 30 6.29 7.16 5.12
CA ILE A 30 7.69 7.50 4.93
C ILE A 30 8.13 8.38 6.10
N VAL A 31 9.24 8.02 6.73
CA VAL A 31 9.83 8.75 7.84
C VAL A 31 11.26 9.11 7.47
N ASP A 32 11.60 10.40 7.55
CA ASP A 32 12.96 10.88 7.33
C ASP A 32 13.80 10.93 8.61
N SER A 33 15.09 11.27 8.47
CA SER A 33 16.03 11.40 9.59
C SER A 33 15.63 12.47 10.62
N ARG A 34 14.70 13.37 10.30
CA ARG A 34 14.16 14.39 11.20
C ARG A 34 12.81 13.99 11.80
N HIS A 35 12.42 12.71 11.65
CA HIS A 35 11.14 12.16 12.08
C HIS A 35 9.91 12.84 11.44
N ARG A 36 10.08 13.51 10.29
CA ARG A 36 8.94 14.02 9.54
C ARG A 36 8.25 12.85 8.85
N LEU A 37 6.94 12.79 9.02
CA LEU A 37 6.10 11.72 8.51
C LEU A 37 5.34 12.20 7.28
N GLN A 38 5.40 11.40 6.22
CA GLN A 38 4.61 11.56 5.01
C GLN A 38 3.81 10.28 4.79
N THR A 39 2.52 10.43 4.47
CA THR A 39 1.63 9.29 4.26
C THR A 39 0.91 9.43 2.92
N LEU A 40 0.84 8.31 2.21
CA LEU A 40 -0.02 8.10 1.07
C LEU A 40 -1.03 7.01 1.43
N SER A 41 -2.32 7.29 1.28
CA SER A 41 -3.38 6.28 1.45
C SER A 41 -4.22 6.20 0.18
N ALA A 42 -4.21 5.03 -0.44
CA ALA A 42 -5.09 4.69 -1.56
C ALA A 42 -6.13 3.68 -1.06
N ARG A 43 -7.41 4.04 -1.12
CA ARG A 43 -8.50 3.28 -0.50
C ARG A 43 -9.46 2.71 -1.54
N ARG A 44 -10.10 1.58 -1.21
CA ARG A 44 -11.11 0.89 -2.01
C ARG A 44 -10.61 0.61 -3.44
N LEU A 45 -9.35 0.20 -3.55
CA LEU A 45 -8.74 -0.20 -4.79
C LEU A 45 -9.21 -1.58 -5.21
N ARG A 46 -9.31 -1.79 -6.52
CA ARG A 46 -9.50 -3.12 -7.13
C ARG A 46 -8.15 -3.69 -7.55
N PRO A 47 -7.97 -5.02 -7.68
CA PRO A 47 -6.68 -5.63 -8.03
C PRO A 47 -6.05 -5.05 -9.31
N ILE A 48 -6.88 -4.64 -10.28
CA ILE A 48 -6.43 -4.01 -11.53
C ILE A 48 -5.58 -2.74 -11.31
N ALA A 49 -5.76 -2.03 -10.19
CA ALA A 49 -4.98 -0.84 -9.85
C ALA A 49 -3.47 -1.14 -9.69
N LEU A 50 -3.09 -2.38 -9.36
CA LEU A 50 -1.69 -2.81 -9.26
C LEU A 50 -1.00 -3.01 -10.63
N TYR A 51 -1.77 -2.89 -11.72
CA TYR A 51 -1.32 -3.11 -13.09
C TYR A 51 -1.58 -1.90 -14.00
N ALA A 52 -2.58 -1.07 -13.69
CA ALA A 52 -3.03 0.05 -14.52
C ALA A 52 -2.09 1.27 -14.55
N GLY A 53 -0.95 1.25 -13.84
CA GLY A 53 0.03 2.34 -13.82
C GLY A 53 -0.29 3.48 -12.86
N ASP A 54 -1.55 3.93 -12.78
CA ASP A 54 -1.94 5.12 -11.99
C ASP A 54 -1.51 5.09 -10.52
N LEU A 55 -1.61 3.91 -9.88
CA LEU A 55 -1.19 3.73 -8.49
C LEU A 55 0.34 3.72 -8.37
N ALA A 56 1.04 3.10 -9.32
CA ALA A 56 2.50 3.10 -9.37
C ALA A 56 3.03 4.53 -9.49
N ASP A 57 2.42 5.33 -10.36
CA ASP A 57 2.81 6.73 -10.57
C ASP A 57 2.54 7.59 -9.32
N GLN A 58 1.42 7.35 -8.62
CA GLN A 58 1.13 8.04 -7.35
C GLN A 58 2.17 7.71 -6.26
N ILE A 59 2.52 6.43 -6.13
CA ILE A 59 3.55 5.97 -5.19
C ILE A 59 4.92 6.55 -5.56
N ALA A 60 5.29 6.53 -6.84
CA ALA A 60 6.54 7.07 -7.35
C ALA A 60 6.68 8.55 -6.99
N ARG A 61 5.68 9.36 -7.34
CA ARG A 61 5.67 10.79 -7.00
C ARG A 61 5.78 11.05 -5.51
N HIS A 62 5.09 10.26 -4.69
CA HIS A 62 5.14 10.42 -3.24
C HIS A 62 6.53 10.07 -2.67
N LEU A 63 7.15 8.99 -3.15
CA LEU A 63 8.51 8.63 -2.79
C LEU A 63 9.52 9.69 -3.25
N GLU A 64 9.40 10.17 -4.49
CA GLU A 64 10.26 11.24 -5.03
C GLU A 64 10.17 12.50 -4.18
N GLN A 65 8.96 12.96 -3.84
CA GLN A 65 8.75 14.10 -2.95
C GLN A 65 9.42 13.89 -1.59
N ALA A 66 9.32 12.70 -1.01
CA ALA A 66 9.97 12.41 0.26
C ALA A 66 11.51 12.42 0.14
N LEU A 67 12.04 11.88 -0.95
CA LEU A 67 13.49 11.82 -1.21
C LEU A 67 14.06 13.20 -1.54
N SER A 68 13.33 14.08 -2.25
CA SER A 68 13.78 15.44 -2.53
C SER A 68 13.88 16.31 -1.27
N ASN A 69 13.12 15.98 -0.23
CA ASN A 69 13.07 16.74 1.03
C ASN A 69 14.08 16.24 2.09
N ARG A 70 14.88 15.20 1.78
CA ARG A 70 15.81 14.58 2.74
C ARG A 70 17.12 15.37 2.86
N GLU A 71 17.77 15.25 4.01
CA GLU A 71 19.16 15.72 4.15
C GLU A 71 20.13 14.85 3.33
N PRO A 72 21.26 15.39 2.84
CA PRO A 72 22.20 14.66 1.99
C PRO A 72 22.62 13.28 2.52
N GLU A 73 22.75 13.15 3.84
CA GLU A 73 23.14 11.91 4.53
C GLU A 73 21.99 11.30 5.37
N GLY A 74 20.78 11.83 5.25
CA GLY A 74 19.62 11.38 6.03
C GLY A 74 19.04 10.07 5.52
N GLU A 75 18.90 9.09 6.42
CA GLU A 75 18.16 7.85 6.15
C GLU A 75 16.67 8.16 5.92
N VAL A 76 16.03 7.39 5.03
CA VAL A 76 14.58 7.41 4.81
C VAL A 76 14.07 5.99 5.04
N ARG A 77 13.09 5.86 5.93
CA ARG A 77 12.42 4.59 6.22
C ARG A 77 11.05 4.59 5.60
N VAL A 78 10.69 3.46 4.99
CA VAL A 78 9.38 3.28 4.34
C VAL A 78 8.69 2.08 4.97
N SER A 79 7.46 2.27 5.40
CA SER A 79 6.53 1.21 5.80
C SER A 79 5.36 1.17 4.84
N ALA A 80 4.82 -0.02 4.59
CA ALA A 80 3.65 -0.22 3.77
C ALA A 80 2.67 -1.18 4.46
N GLU A 81 1.39 -0.87 4.35
CA GLU A 81 0.30 -1.62 4.95
C GLU A 81 -0.76 -1.89 3.88
N LEU A 82 -1.19 -3.15 3.79
CA LEU A 82 -2.26 -3.58 2.89
C LEU A 82 -3.40 -4.14 3.72
N PHE A 83 -4.58 -3.58 3.53
CA PHE A 83 -5.80 -4.04 4.16
C PHE A 83 -6.71 -4.71 3.13
N SER A 84 -7.10 -5.96 3.40
CA SER A 84 -8.00 -6.75 2.55
C SER A 84 -9.43 -6.68 3.07
N TRP A 85 -10.33 -6.08 2.31
CA TRP A 85 -11.75 -6.05 2.65
C TRP A 85 -12.37 -7.45 2.60
N GLY A 86 -11.85 -8.34 1.74
CA GLY A 86 -12.31 -9.72 1.65
C GLY A 86 -11.95 -10.55 2.90
N ASP A 87 -10.75 -10.38 3.45
CA ASP A 87 -10.37 -11.03 4.71
C ASP A 87 -11.13 -10.45 5.90
N ALA A 88 -11.33 -9.13 5.94
CA ALA A 88 -12.15 -8.49 6.96
C ALA A 88 -13.60 -9.00 6.93
N ALA A 89 -14.20 -9.09 5.73
CA ALA A 89 -15.54 -9.63 5.56
C ALA A 89 -15.61 -11.12 5.97
N HIS A 90 -14.61 -11.92 5.59
CA HIS A 90 -14.55 -13.33 5.99
C HIS A 90 -14.46 -13.48 7.51
N ALA A 91 -13.62 -12.69 8.18
CA ALA A 91 -13.46 -12.72 9.63
C ALA A 91 -14.73 -12.30 10.39
N ALA A 92 -15.58 -11.47 9.76
CA ALA A 92 -16.85 -11.03 10.33
C ALA A 92 -17.99 -12.04 10.17
N LEU A 93 -17.81 -13.10 9.38
CA LEU A 93 -18.84 -14.14 9.22
C LEU A 93 -18.93 -15.01 10.49
N PRO A 94 -20.15 -15.43 10.88
CA PRO A 94 -20.32 -16.40 11.97
C PRO A 94 -19.55 -17.69 11.65
N GLN A 95 -18.78 -18.19 12.62
CA GLN A 95 -18.15 -19.50 12.53
C GLN A 95 -19.25 -20.55 12.74
N THR A 96 -19.78 -21.09 11.65
CA THR A 96 -20.76 -22.18 11.66
C THR A 96 -20.09 -23.53 11.78
#